data_AF-A0A529ABV6-F1
#
_entry.id   AF-A0A529ABV6-F1
#
_cell.length_a   1.000
_cell.length_b   1.000
_cell.length_c   1.000
_cell.angle_alpha   90.00
_cell.angle_beta   90.00
_cell.angle_gamma   90.00
#
_symmetry.space_group_name_H-M   'P 1'
#
loop_
_entity.id
_entity.type
_entity.pdbx_description
1 polymer ?
#
loop_
_entity_poly.entity_id
_entity_poly.type
_entity_poly.pdbx_seq_one_letter_code
_entity_poly.pdbx_strand_id
1 'polypeptide(L)'
;MSATKEFFETWLQENVGDLPAESEVSVAVLVQQFEQDADAAGYGHEVRQDEIGDIEEAIAEALKKARAGEAPQAAVAVEESDPTPVMEALEVDDPKSGP
;
A
#
# COMPACT_ATOMS: atom_id res chain seq x y z
N MET A 1 4.39 -0.02 -21.14
CA MET A 1 5.11 0.79 -20.14
C MET A 1 6.59 0.45 -20.22
N SER A 2 7.46 1.27 -19.66
CA SER A 2 8.89 0.94 -19.49
C SER A 2 9.09 0.14 -18.21
N ALA A 3 10.10 -0.73 -18.16
CA ALA A 3 10.41 -1.53 -16.97
C ALA A 3 10.59 -0.67 -15.71
N THR A 4 11.22 0.50 -15.84
CA THR A 4 11.41 1.45 -14.74
C THR A 4 10.10 2.05 -14.24
N LYS A 5 9.12 2.30 -15.13
CA LYS A 5 7.78 2.77 -14.75
C LYS A 5 6.99 1.69 -14.04
N GLU A 6 6.99 0.47 -14.58
CA GLU A 6 6.29 -0.67 -13.97
C GLU A 6 6.84 -0.98 -12.57
N PHE A 7 8.17 -0.89 -12.41
CA PHE A 7 8.82 -0.98 -11.10
C PHE A 7 8.35 0.12 -10.15
N PHE A 8 8.33 1.38 -10.60
CA PHE A 8 7.90 2.51 -9.77
C PHE A 8 6.43 2.42 -9.35
N GLU A 9 5.53 2.03 -10.26
CA GLU A 9 4.10 1.85 -9.95
C GLU A 9 3.88 0.73 -8.95
N THR A 10 4.58 -0.39 -9.12
CA THR A 10 4.54 -1.52 -8.17
C THR A 10 5.09 -1.09 -6.81
N TRP A 11 6.23 -0.42 -6.79
CA TRP A 11 6.86 0.10 -5.58
C TRP A 11 5.94 1.07 -4.84
N LEU A 12 5.26 1.97 -5.55
CA LEU A 12 4.28 2.89 -4.97
C LEU A 12 3.10 2.13 -4.35
N GLN A 13 2.59 1.10 -5.00
CA GLN A 13 1.48 0.32 -4.43
C GLN A 13 1.90 -0.38 -3.14
N GLU A 14 3.09 -0.99 -3.12
CA GLU A 14 3.61 -1.72 -1.96
C GLU A 14 4.02 -0.81 -0.80
N ASN A 15 4.56 0.38 -1.08
CA ASN A 15 5.15 1.25 -0.06
C ASN A 15 4.32 2.50 0.27
N VAL A 16 3.37 2.88 -0.58
CA VAL A 16 2.53 4.08 -0.43
C VAL A 16 1.04 3.73 -0.45
N GLY A 17 0.63 2.82 -1.32
CA GLY A 17 -0.77 2.41 -1.48
C GLY A 17 -1.36 1.71 -0.26
N ASP A 18 -0.54 1.00 0.51
CA ASP A 18 -0.95 0.29 1.74
C ASP A 18 -0.71 1.12 3.03
N LEU A 19 -0.12 2.32 2.92
CA LEU A 19 0.16 3.11 4.11
C LEU A 19 -1.14 3.62 4.74
N PRO A 20 -1.34 3.40 6.06
CA PRO A 20 -2.47 4.00 6.75
C PRO A 20 -2.40 5.52 6.65
N ALA A 21 -3.58 6.17 6.60
CA ALA A 21 -3.66 7.63 6.49
C ALA A 21 -2.94 8.38 7.64
N GLU A 22 -2.76 7.69 8.78
CA GLU A 22 -2.05 8.15 9.98
C GLU A 22 -0.52 7.97 9.90
N SER A 23 0.02 7.36 8.83
CA SER A 23 1.47 7.21 8.67
C SER A 23 2.16 8.56 8.52
N GLU A 24 3.08 8.83 9.45
CA GLU A 24 3.95 10.01 9.50
C GLU A 24 5.13 9.94 8.52
N VAL A 25 5.13 8.98 7.60
CA VAL A 25 6.20 8.83 6.61
C VAL A 25 6.22 10.05 5.69
N SER A 26 7.39 10.68 5.59
CA SER A 26 7.60 11.86 4.76
C SER A 26 7.97 11.46 3.32
N VAL A 27 7.59 12.29 2.35
CA VAL A 27 7.94 12.09 0.93
C VAL A 27 9.44 11.88 0.75
N ALA A 28 10.28 12.69 1.42
CA ALA A 28 11.74 12.57 1.35
C ALA A 28 12.29 11.21 1.85
N VAL A 29 11.59 10.53 2.75
CA VAL A 29 11.98 9.19 3.21
C VAL A 29 11.65 8.16 2.13
N LEU A 30 10.46 8.27 1.52
CA LEU A 30 10.03 7.41 0.42
C LEU A 30 10.90 7.58 -0.83
N VAL A 31 11.28 8.81 -1.17
CA VAL A 31 12.22 9.09 -2.27
C VAL A 31 13.54 8.36 -2.03
N GLN A 32 14.14 8.50 -0.85
CA GLN A 32 15.39 7.81 -0.53
C GLN A 32 15.26 6.29 -0.58
N GLN A 33 14.15 5.74 -0.07
CA GLN A 33 13.89 4.30 -0.12
C GLN A 33 13.76 3.81 -1.56
N PHE A 34 12.94 4.48 -2.37
CA PHE A 34 12.82 4.18 -3.81
C PHE A 34 14.18 4.28 -4.51
N GLU A 35 14.98 5.28 -4.17
CA GLU A 35 16.29 5.46 -4.80
C GLU A 35 17.23 4.29 -4.54
N GLN A 36 17.23 3.76 -3.32
CA GLN A 36 18.00 2.58 -2.94
C GLN A 36 17.48 1.31 -3.63
N ASP A 37 16.15 1.11 -3.65
CA ASP A 37 15.54 -0.08 -4.24
C ASP A 37 15.71 -0.10 -5.77
N ALA A 38 15.56 1.06 -6.41
CA ALA A 38 15.77 1.20 -7.83
C ALA A 38 17.23 0.98 -8.23
N ASP A 39 18.18 1.49 -7.43
CA ASP A 39 19.61 1.23 -7.63
C ASP A 39 19.94 -0.26 -7.48
N ALA A 40 19.41 -0.92 -6.45
CA ALA A 40 19.56 -2.36 -6.23
C ALA A 40 18.94 -3.20 -7.36
N ALA A 41 17.84 -2.73 -7.96
CA ALA A 41 17.21 -3.35 -9.13
C ALA A 41 17.93 -3.05 -10.46
N GLY A 42 18.94 -2.19 -10.46
CA GLY A 42 19.73 -1.82 -11.64
C GLY A 42 19.15 -0.67 -12.47
N TYR A 43 18.17 0.07 -11.94
CA TYR A 43 17.62 1.26 -12.58
C TYR A 43 18.46 2.49 -12.18
N GLY A 44 19.34 2.94 -13.09
CA GLY A 44 20.15 4.15 -12.90
C GLY A 44 19.31 5.42 -12.71
N HIS A 45 19.87 6.42 -12.03
CA HIS A 45 19.19 7.70 -11.76
C HIS A 45 18.75 8.43 -13.03
N GLU A 46 19.58 8.41 -14.08
CA GLU A 46 19.30 9.06 -15.36
C GLU A 46 18.09 8.43 -16.07
N VAL A 47 17.98 7.10 -16.07
CA VAL A 47 16.84 6.37 -16.66
C VAL A 47 15.56 6.66 -15.89
N ARG A 48 15.66 6.71 -14.56
CA ARG A 48 14.52 7.06 -13.70
C ARG A 48 14.00 8.46 -13.98
N GLN A 49 14.88 9.46 -14.07
CA GLN A 49 14.47 10.83 -14.38
C GLN A 49 13.88 10.97 -15.79
N ASP A 50 14.46 10.30 -16.78
CA ASP A 50 13.96 10.35 -18.16
C ASP A 50 12.58 9.68 -18.30
N GLU A 51 12.40 8.53 -17.62
CA GLU A 51 11.18 7.76 -17.75
C GLU A 51 10.07 8.23 -16.79
N ILE A 52 10.37 8.34 -15.49
CA ILE A 52 9.39 8.68 -14.44
C ILE A 52 9.20 10.19 -14.31
N GLY A 53 10.25 10.98 -14.55
CA GLY A 53 10.25 12.42 -14.29
C GLY A 53 10.66 12.74 -12.85
N ASP A 54 9.92 13.66 -12.22
CA ASP A 54 10.19 14.07 -10.84
C ASP A 54 9.61 13.03 -9.86
N ILE A 55 10.51 12.23 -9.29
CA ILE A 55 10.15 11.16 -8.36
C ILE A 55 9.51 11.72 -7.08
N GLU A 56 9.99 12.87 -6.59
CA GLU A 56 9.44 13.47 -5.38
C GLU A 56 7.99 13.90 -5.60
N GLU A 57 7.72 14.57 -6.73
CA GLU A 57 6.36 14.98 -7.10
C GLU A 57 5.45 13.76 -7.29
N ALA A 58 5.92 12.73 -7.99
CA ALA A 58 5.13 11.53 -8.26
C ALA A 58 4.77 10.76 -6.97
N ILE A 59 5.71 10.65 -6.03
CA ILE A 59 5.47 10.04 -4.71
C ILE A 59 4.51 10.91 -3.89
N ALA A 60 4.67 12.24 -3.90
CA ALA A 60 3.79 13.16 -3.19
C ALA A 60 2.34 13.07 -3.69
N GLU A 61 2.14 12.99 -5.01
CA GLU A 61 0.83 12.77 -5.61
C GLU A 61 0.23 11.41 -5.22
N ALA A 62 1.03 10.35 -5.23
CA ALA A 62 0.59 9.01 -4.84
C ALA A 62 0.14 8.98 -3.36
N LEU A 63 0.93 9.58 -2.46
CA LEU A 63 0.58 9.73 -1.05
C LEU A 63 -0.72 10.52 -0.85
N LYS A 64 -0.90 11.61 -1.62
CA LYS A 64 -2.10 12.43 -1.57
C LYS A 64 -3.34 11.62 -1.98
N LYS A 65 -3.24 10.82 -3.04
CA LYS A 65 -4.32 9.94 -3.52
C LYS A 65 -4.64 8.85 -2.51
N ALA A 66 -3.62 8.16 -1.98
CA ALA A 66 -3.79 7.13 -0.95
C ALA A 66 -4.49 7.69 0.30
N ARG A 67 -4.10 8.88 0.78
CA ARG A 67 -4.73 9.55 1.92
C ARG A 67 -6.14 10.07 1.64
N ALA A 68 -6.46 10.39 0.38
CA ALA A 68 -7.80 10.79 -0.02
C ALA A 68 -8.80 9.62 -0.06
N GLY A 69 -8.35 8.37 0.18
CA GLY A 69 -9.18 7.18 0.01
C GLY A 69 -9.45 6.86 -1.47
N GLU A 70 -8.82 7.61 -2.38
CA GLU A 70 -8.66 7.23 -3.78
C GLU A 70 -7.52 6.22 -3.83
N ALA A 71 -7.77 5.01 -3.31
CA ALA A 71 -6.87 3.89 -3.48
C ALA A 71 -6.49 3.82 -4.97
N PRO A 72 -5.19 3.69 -5.32
CA PRO A 72 -4.80 3.47 -6.69
C PRO A 72 -5.60 2.26 -7.15
N GLN A 73 -6.41 2.47 -8.19
CA GLN A 73 -7.31 1.47 -8.75
C GLN A 73 -6.46 0.42 -9.48
N ALA A 74 -5.65 -0.33 -8.74
CA ALA A 74 -5.26 -1.66 -9.13
C ALA A 74 -6.54 -2.49 -9.04
N ALA A 75 -7.21 -2.60 -10.19
CA ALA A 75 -8.29 -3.54 -10.37
C ALA A 75 -7.73 -4.95 -10.11
N VAL A 76 -7.80 -5.39 -8.86
CA VAL A 76 -8.08 -6.77 -8.53
C VAL A 76 -9.23 -6.71 -7.54
N ALA A 77 -10.42 -6.88 -8.11
CA ALA A 77 -11.56 -7.36 -7.39
C ALA A 77 -11.14 -8.59 -6.58
N VAL A 78 -11.12 -8.45 -5.27
CA VAL A 78 -11.73 -9.46 -4.42
C VAL A 78 -12.92 -8.77 -3.79
N GLU A 79 -14.03 -8.86 -4.51
CA GLU A 79 -15.31 -8.91 -3.86
C GLU A 79 -15.28 -10.07 -2.84
N GLU A 80 -15.13 -9.75 -1.57
CA GLU A 80 -15.88 -10.43 -0.51
C GLU A 80 -16.43 -9.35 0.41
N SER A 81 -17.45 -8.67 -0.10
CA SER A 81 -18.52 -8.20 0.76
C SER A 81 -19.23 -9.42 1.32
N ASP A 82 -18.84 -9.86 2.51
CA ASP A 82 -19.78 -10.50 3.43
C ASP A 82 -19.49 -10.06 4.88
N PRO A 83 -19.93 -8.86 5.29
CA PRO A 83 -20.18 -8.63 6.69
C PRO A 83 -21.53 -9.26 7.02
N THR A 84 -21.53 -10.50 7.51
CA THR A 84 -22.62 -10.99 8.35
C THR A 84 -22.26 -10.73 9.81
N PRO A 85 -22.69 -9.59 10.40
CA PRO A 85 -22.82 -9.51 11.84
C PRO A 85 -24.10 -10.25 12.22
N VAL A 86 -24.05 -11.07 13.28
CA VAL A 86 -25.12 -11.36 14.27
C VAL A 86 -24.98 -12.78 14.85
N MET A 87 -24.45 -12.82 16.08
CA MET A 87 -24.89 -13.63 17.23
C MET A 87 -24.79 -15.17 17.17
N GLU A 88 -23.71 -15.72 17.72
CA GLU A 88 -23.82 -16.85 18.67
C GLU A 88 -23.50 -16.27 20.06
N ALA A 89 -24.52 -15.86 20.82
CA ALA A 89 -25.24 -16.74 21.73
C ALA A 89 -24.30 -17.34 22.78
N LEU A 90 -23.97 -16.48 23.75
CA LEU A 90 -23.74 -16.77 25.17
C LEU A 90 -24.39 -18.11 25.61
N GLU A 91 -23.64 -19.22 25.57
CA GLU A 91 -23.98 -20.43 26.33
C GLU A 91 -23.18 -20.39 27.64
N VAL A 92 -23.86 -19.91 28.67
CA VAL A 92 -23.51 -20.15 30.06
C VAL A 92 -24.03 -21.53 30.41
N ASP A 93 -23.14 -22.46 30.75
CA ASP A 93 -23.50 -23.64 31.53
C ASP A 93 -22.65 -23.63 32.82
N ASP A 94 -23.25 -23.09 33.89
CA ASP A 94 -22.84 -23.27 35.29
C ASP A 94 -23.35 -24.66 35.78
N PRO A 95 -22.98 -25.15 36.96
CA PRO A 95 -22.16 -26.32 37.26
C PRO A 95 -23.01 -27.55 37.67
N LYS A 96 -22.30 -28.65 38.05
CA LYS A 96 -22.65 -29.66 39.08
C LYS A 96 -23.06 -31.07 38.61
N SER A 97 -22.43 -32.06 39.29
CA SER A 97 -22.79 -33.50 39.46
C SER A 97 -22.30 -34.43 38.34
N GLY A 98 -21.28 -35.26 38.53
CA GLY A 98 -21.22 -36.45 39.42
C GLY A 98 -21.04 -37.71 38.53
N PRO A 99 -20.79 -38.94 39.01
CA PRO A 99 -20.72 -39.44 40.39
C PRO A 99 -19.31 -39.60 40.97
#